data_AF-A0A2T0K2P4-F1
#
_entry.id   AF-A0A2T0K2P4-F1
#
_cell.length_a   1.000
_cell.length_b   1.000
_cell.length_c   1.000
_cell.angle_alpha   90.00
_cell.angle_beta   90.00
_cell.angle_gamma   90.00
#
_symmetry.space_group_name_H-M   'P 1'
#
loop_
_entity.id
_entity.type
_entity.pdbx_description
1 polymer ?
#
loop_
_entity_poly.entity_id
_entity_poly.type
_entity_poly.pdbx_seq_one_letter_code
_entity_poly.pdbx_strand_id
1 'polypeptide(L)'
;MGPCHPDFTALAAGIDCATANPIVTVRDPSTLAGWTQPVLELLVVAGAIAALIHAMHRKRRGDASNLGLWFATVVYVLILEPPLYFPDLFGLDEQVGLIFVHNVFTVQFLYDRLPLYIVAIYPAITCLAYAIVQRTGILERRNPLVGAACVAVVFHAGYEVFDQLGPGLHWWVWNPEAPSNMPMIGDAPLTSAVIFAAAAPFGTVLLTRLLLSRGPYPIGAFVRRTAAVGILTPLAMMIFSAPAAPFGPAGRSVVLWTELAVLAVVAVSAFRRPSGGGDRYPLIAGAVYLAVMALLWTAGNAPPAAMIYAAAGALGWTIALVVSSADSRRMRTGSHPVTSC
;
A
#
# COMPACT_ATOMS: atom_id res chain seq x y z
N MET A 1 -19.72 28.40 -10.74
CA MET A 1 -18.37 27.79 -10.76
C MET A 1 -18.59 26.30 -10.79
N GLY A 2 -18.08 25.60 -11.81
CA GLY A 2 -18.18 24.14 -11.86
C GLY A 2 -17.43 23.51 -10.68
N PRO A 3 -17.73 22.26 -10.29
CA PRO A 3 -17.12 21.61 -9.12
C PRO A 3 -15.63 21.25 -9.30
N CYS A 4 -15.00 21.60 -10.43
CA CYS A 4 -13.60 21.31 -10.71
C CYS A 4 -12.79 22.57 -10.97
N HIS A 5 -11.60 22.59 -10.37
CA HIS A 5 -10.57 23.58 -10.66
C HIS A 5 -10.06 23.42 -12.11
N PRO A 6 -9.59 24.48 -12.79
CA PRO A 6 -8.98 24.39 -14.11
C PRO A 6 -7.87 23.34 -14.20
N ASP A 7 -7.01 23.26 -13.19
CA ASP A 7 -5.88 22.30 -13.18
C ASP A 7 -6.35 20.85 -13.15
N PHE A 8 -7.45 20.56 -12.45
CA PHE A 8 -8.07 19.24 -12.48
C PHE A 8 -8.57 18.91 -13.89
N THR A 9 -9.23 19.87 -14.54
CA THR A 9 -9.80 19.69 -15.87
C THR A 9 -8.71 19.48 -16.92
N ALA A 10 -7.53 20.07 -16.73
CA ALA A 10 -6.38 19.89 -17.62
C ALA A 10 -5.75 18.49 -17.53
N LEU A 11 -5.83 17.83 -16.37
CA LEU A 11 -5.26 16.51 -16.13
C LEU A 11 -6.28 15.36 -16.27
N ALA A 12 -7.56 15.64 -16.03
CA ALA A 12 -8.61 14.62 -16.02
C ALA A 12 -8.89 14.08 -17.44
N ALA A 13 -8.84 12.76 -17.56
CA ALA A 13 -9.28 12.05 -18.77
C ALA A 13 -10.62 11.35 -18.49
N GLY A 14 -11.68 11.75 -19.19
CA GLY A 14 -12.99 11.08 -19.13
C GLY A 14 -13.91 11.47 -17.97
N ILE A 15 -13.57 12.49 -17.19
CA ILE A 15 -14.42 13.00 -16.10
C ILE A 15 -15.07 14.30 -16.54
N ASP A 16 -16.41 14.31 -16.61
CA ASP A 16 -17.19 15.52 -16.85
C ASP A 16 -17.66 16.12 -15.52
N CYS A 17 -17.00 17.20 -15.14
CA CYS A 17 -17.30 17.93 -13.91
C CYS A 17 -18.71 18.52 -13.86
N ALA A 18 -19.39 18.72 -14.99
CA ALA A 18 -20.77 19.22 -14.97
C ALA A 18 -21.78 18.14 -14.55
N THR A 19 -21.43 16.85 -14.72
CA THR A 19 -22.36 15.72 -14.56
C THR A 19 -21.89 14.66 -13.57
N ALA A 20 -20.66 14.79 -13.05
CA ALA A 20 -20.07 13.85 -12.10
C ALA A 20 -20.92 13.68 -10.83
N ASN A 21 -21.22 12.42 -10.48
CA ASN A 21 -22.04 12.11 -9.31
C ASN A 21 -21.26 12.41 -8.00
N PRO A 22 -21.84 13.17 -7.05
CA PRO A 22 -21.15 13.54 -5.81
C PRO A 22 -20.83 12.35 -4.89
N ILE A 23 -21.59 11.26 -4.99
CA ILE A 23 -21.49 10.12 -4.06
C ILE A 23 -20.81 8.95 -4.74
N VAL A 24 -21.40 8.40 -5.80
CA VAL A 24 -20.91 7.19 -6.46
C VAL A 24 -21.36 7.12 -7.91
N THR A 25 -20.46 6.65 -8.76
CA THR A 25 -20.75 6.27 -10.15
C THR A 25 -20.35 4.82 -10.37
N VAL A 26 -21.20 4.07 -11.07
CA VAL A 26 -20.93 2.69 -11.51
C VAL A 26 -20.97 2.64 -13.04
N ARG A 27 -19.94 2.09 -13.66
CA ARG A 27 -19.76 1.99 -15.11
C ARG A 27 -19.64 0.55 -15.55
N ASP A 28 -19.90 0.29 -16.82
CA ASP A 28 -19.60 -1.01 -17.42
C ASP A 28 -18.08 -1.12 -17.65
N PRO A 29 -17.39 -2.16 -17.14
CA PRO A 29 -15.95 -2.32 -17.30
C PRO A 29 -15.50 -2.43 -18.77
N SER A 30 -16.39 -2.82 -19.69
CA SER A 30 -16.11 -2.90 -21.13
C SER A 30 -16.06 -1.52 -21.82
N THR A 31 -16.52 -0.47 -21.14
CA THR A 31 -16.54 0.91 -21.64
C THR A 31 -15.37 1.78 -21.16
N LEU A 32 -14.49 1.20 -20.34
CA LEU A 32 -13.31 1.89 -19.81
C LEU A 32 -12.26 2.11 -20.91
N ALA A 33 -11.37 3.09 -20.71
CA ALA A 33 -10.39 3.53 -21.71
C ALA A 33 -9.39 2.44 -22.13
N GLY A 34 -9.09 1.49 -21.25
CA GLY A 34 -8.20 0.38 -21.54
C GLY A 34 -8.52 -0.86 -20.71
N TRP A 35 -8.18 -2.03 -21.26
CA TRP A 35 -8.42 -3.33 -20.61
C TRP A 35 -7.65 -3.50 -19.30
N THR A 36 -6.60 -2.72 -19.07
CA THR A 36 -5.78 -2.79 -17.85
C THR A 36 -6.51 -2.26 -16.62
N GLN A 37 -7.44 -1.31 -16.79
CA GLN A 37 -8.21 -0.71 -15.70
C GLN A 37 -9.11 -1.74 -14.97
N PRO A 38 -10.00 -2.48 -15.66
CA PRO A 38 -10.83 -3.48 -14.98
C PRO A 38 -10.00 -4.65 -14.42
N VAL A 39 -8.88 -5.02 -15.05
CA VAL A 39 -7.98 -6.07 -14.54
C VAL A 39 -7.30 -5.64 -13.24
N LEU A 40 -6.78 -4.41 -13.19
CA LEU A 40 -6.21 -3.83 -11.96
C LEU A 40 -7.26 -3.75 -10.85
N GLU A 41 -8.44 -3.20 -11.15
CA GLU A 41 -9.51 -3.05 -10.17
C GLU A 41 -9.93 -4.41 -9.60
N LEU A 42 -10.09 -5.42 -10.45
CA LEU A 42 -10.38 -6.78 -10.03
C LEU A 42 -9.27 -7.35 -9.13
N LEU A 43 -8.00 -7.22 -9.52
CA LEU A 43 -6.87 -7.70 -8.71
C LEU A 43 -6.88 -7.09 -7.31
N VAL A 44 -7.03 -5.77 -7.22
CA VAL A 44 -6.92 -5.04 -5.97
C VAL A 44 -8.13 -5.28 -5.08
N VAL A 45 -9.36 -5.24 -5.63
CA VAL A 45 -10.58 -5.51 -4.88
C VAL A 45 -10.61 -6.98 -4.41
N ALA A 46 -10.28 -7.93 -5.27
CA ALA A 46 -10.18 -9.35 -4.88
C ALA A 46 -9.09 -9.56 -3.83
N GLY A 47 -7.96 -8.86 -3.93
CA GLY A 47 -6.90 -8.86 -2.92
C GLY A 47 -7.38 -8.35 -1.55
N ALA A 48 -8.13 -7.25 -1.52
CA ALA A 48 -8.71 -6.71 -0.29
C ALA A 48 -9.71 -7.68 0.36
N ILE A 49 -10.56 -8.34 -0.45
CA ILE A 49 -11.50 -9.36 0.01
C ILE A 49 -10.75 -10.58 0.55
N ALA A 50 -9.74 -11.08 -0.17
CA ALA A 50 -8.93 -12.21 0.25
C ALA A 50 -8.19 -11.91 1.56
N ALA A 51 -7.66 -10.69 1.72
CA ALA A 51 -7.07 -10.21 2.96
C ALA A 51 -8.08 -10.20 4.12
N LEU A 52 -9.31 -9.75 3.89
CA LEU A 52 -10.38 -9.78 4.89
C LEU A 52 -10.72 -11.21 5.31
N ILE A 53 -10.88 -12.12 4.35
CA ILE A 53 -11.14 -13.54 4.61
C ILE A 53 -10.00 -14.15 5.44
N HIS A 54 -8.75 -13.89 5.07
CA HIS A 54 -7.58 -14.32 5.82
C HIS A 54 -7.58 -13.75 7.24
N ALA A 55 -7.85 -12.46 7.40
CA ALA A 55 -7.92 -11.79 8.69
C ALA A 55 -9.02 -12.35 9.61
N MET A 56 -10.19 -12.66 9.05
CA MET A 56 -11.27 -13.33 9.78
C MET A 56 -10.86 -14.73 10.24
N HIS A 57 -10.17 -15.50 9.39
CA HIS A 57 -9.64 -16.81 9.77
C HIS A 57 -8.58 -16.72 10.88
N ARG A 58 -7.68 -15.74 10.82
CA ARG A 58 -6.69 -15.47 11.89
C ARG A 58 -7.36 -15.09 13.20
N LYS A 59 -8.40 -14.24 13.16
CA LYS A 59 -9.18 -13.89 14.35
C LYS A 59 -9.83 -15.10 14.99
N ARG A 60 -10.40 -16.01 14.19
CA ARG A 60 -10.97 -17.27 14.70
C ARG A 60 -9.92 -18.18 15.37
N ARG A 61 -8.63 -18.03 15.04
CA ARG A 61 -7.49 -18.71 15.69
C ARG A 61 -6.89 -17.90 16.84
N GLY A 62 -7.51 -16.80 17.26
CA GLY A 62 -7.10 -15.99 18.42
C GLY A 62 -6.26 -14.76 18.10
N ASP A 63 -5.90 -14.50 16.84
CA ASP A 63 -5.14 -13.30 16.45
C ASP A 63 -6.02 -12.31 15.68
N ALA A 64 -6.49 -11.26 16.37
CA ALA A 64 -7.31 -10.21 15.79
C ALA A 64 -6.51 -9.10 15.09
N SER A 65 -5.17 -9.15 15.11
CA SER A 65 -4.31 -8.06 14.61
C SER A 65 -4.52 -7.80 13.12
N ASN A 66 -4.62 -8.86 12.32
CA ASN A 66 -4.87 -8.76 10.87
C ASN A 66 -6.24 -8.11 10.57
N LEU A 67 -7.26 -8.39 11.38
CA LEU A 67 -8.60 -7.82 11.18
C LEU A 67 -8.62 -6.34 11.57
N GLY A 68 -7.99 -6.00 12.68
CA GLY A 68 -7.85 -4.61 13.09
C GLY A 68 -7.02 -3.82 12.08
N LEU A 69 -5.95 -4.38 11.53
CA LEU A 69 -5.16 -3.77 10.46
C LEU A 69 -6.01 -3.48 9.22
N TRP A 70 -6.79 -4.46 8.75
CA TRP A 70 -7.66 -4.31 7.57
C TRP A 70 -8.64 -3.14 7.75
N PHE A 71 -9.36 -3.09 8.86
CA PHE A 71 -10.29 -1.99 9.11
C PHE A 71 -9.58 -0.67 9.37
N ALA A 72 -8.41 -0.67 10.02
CA ALA A 72 -7.62 0.53 10.23
C ALA A 72 -7.16 1.15 8.91
N THR A 73 -6.77 0.33 7.92
CA THR A 73 -6.42 0.84 6.58
C THR A 73 -7.61 1.47 5.86
N VAL A 74 -8.83 0.96 6.07
CA VAL A 74 -10.06 1.58 5.55
C VAL A 74 -10.36 2.91 6.23
N VAL A 75 -10.22 2.99 7.57
CA VAL A 75 -10.41 4.26 8.29
C VAL A 75 -9.36 5.28 7.85
N TYR A 76 -8.11 4.85 7.72
CA TYR A 76 -6.99 5.68 7.26
C TYR A 76 -7.26 6.29 5.88
N VAL A 77 -7.62 5.48 4.87
CA VAL A 77 -7.87 6.00 3.51
C VAL A 77 -9.04 6.99 3.47
N LEU A 78 -10.10 6.74 4.25
CA LEU A 78 -11.25 7.65 4.33
C LEU A 78 -10.91 9.01 4.97
N ILE A 79 -9.83 9.09 5.74
CA ILE A 79 -9.32 10.35 6.31
C ILE A 79 -8.32 11.01 5.37
N LEU A 80 -7.45 10.22 4.75
CA LEU A 80 -6.35 10.71 3.93
C LEU A 80 -6.82 11.24 2.57
N GLU A 81 -7.65 10.48 1.86
CA GLU A 81 -7.96 10.74 0.45
C GLU A 81 -8.77 12.02 0.20
N PRO A 82 -9.80 12.39 1.01
CA PRO A 82 -10.57 13.59 0.71
C PRO A 82 -9.73 14.88 0.68
N PRO A 83 -8.79 15.12 1.62
CA PRO A 83 -7.82 16.22 1.50
C PRO A 83 -6.95 16.19 0.24
N LEU A 84 -6.63 15.02 -0.31
CA LEU A 84 -5.80 14.90 -1.52
C LEU A 84 -6.59 15.25 -2.80
N TYR A 85 -7.90 14.93 -2.84
CA TYR A 85 -8.75 15.24 -3.99
C TYR A 85 -9.37 16.64 -3.96
N PHE A 86 -9.46 17.25 -2.78
CA PHE A 86 -10.05 18.58 -2.57
C PHE A 86 -9.15 19.45 -1.69
N PRO A 87 -7.87 19.67 -2.07
CA PRO A 87 -6.90 20.36 -1.21
C PRO A 87 -7.35 21.78 -0.82
N ASP A 88 -8.09 22.46 -1.68
CA ASP A 88 -8.72 23.76 -1.47
C ASP A 88 -9.71 23.75 -0.30
N LEU A 89 -10.57 22.72 -0.20
CA LEU A 89 -11.56 22.58 0.87
C LEU A 89 -10.92 22.35 2.25
N PHE A 90 -9.66 21.92 2.28
CA PHE A 90 -8.90 21.66 3.51
C PHE A 90 -7.81 22.71 3.77
N GLY A 91 -7.69 23.75 2.93
CA GLY A 91 -6.68 24.79 3.08
C GLY A 91 -5.24 24.30 2.85
N LEU A 92 -5.07 23.29 2.00
CA LEU A 92 -3.78 22.64 1.69
C LEU A 92 -3.27 22.94 0.27
N ASP A 93 -3.92 23.85 -0.45
CA ASP A 93 -3.61 24.14 -1.86
C ASP A 93 -2.16 24.64 -2.06
N GLU A 94 -1.67 25.51 -1.18
CA GLU A 94 -0.30 26.03 -1.28
C GLU A 94 0.78 24.99 -0.91
N GLN A 95 0.50 24.10 0.05
CA GLN A 95 1.51 23.15 0.56
C GLN A 95 1.53 21.83 -0.22
N VAL A 96 0.37 21.42 -0.72
CA VAL A 96 0.15 20.11 -1.34
C VAL A 96 -0.29 20.27 -2.79
N GLY A 97 -1.28 21.13 -3.04
CA GLY A 97 -1.90 21.32 -4.35
C GLY A 97 -2.60 20.06 -4.88
N LEU A 98 -3.09 20.11 -6.12
CA LEU A 98 -3.64 18.94 -6.79
C LEU A 98 -2.49 17.96 -7.10
N ILE A 99 -2.38 16.86 -6.35
CA ILE A 99 -1.25 15.93 -6.47
C ILE A 99 -1.36 15.04 -7.72
N PHE A 100 -2.54 14.50 -7.98
CA PHE A 100 -2.77 13.58 -9.10
C PHE A 100 -4.25 13.55 -9.48
N VAL A 101 -4.53 12.99 -10.65
CA VAL A 101 -5.90 12.70 -11.10
C VAL A 101 -5.97 11.27 -11.57
N HIS A 102 -6.90 10.49 -11.00
CA HIS A 102 -7.20 9.15 -11.48
C HIS A 102 -7.97 9.19 -12.79
N ASN A 103 -7.69 8.20 -13.64
CA ASN A 103 -8.56 7.92 -14.78
C ASN A 103 -9.84 7.24 -14.31
N VAL A 104 -10.78 7.04 -15.22
CA VAL A 104 -12.10 6.47 -14.91
C VAL A 104 -12.03 4.96 -14.71
N PHE A 105 -12.62 4.48 -13.60
CA PHE A 105 -12.76 3.05 -13.28
C PHE A 105 -14.24 2.65 -13.13
N THR A 106 -14.50 1.35 -12.90
CA THR A 106 -15.84 0.78 -12.82
C THR A 106 -16.63 1.41 -11.68
N VAL A 107 -16.04 1.52 -10.49
CA VAL A 107 -16.67 2.15 -9.32
C VAL A 107 -15.83 3.33 -8.88
N GLN A 108 -16.44 4.52 -8.85
CA GLN A 108 -15.79 5.74 -8.36
C GLN A 108 -16.69 6.50 -7.40
N PHE A 109 -16.06 7.24 -6.49
CA PHE A 109 -16.69 8.09 -5.50
C PHE A 109 -16.24 9.54 -5.68
N LEU A 110 -16.89 10.46 -4.94
CA LEU A 110 -16.45 11.85 -4.78
C LEU A 110 -16.27 12.57 -6.12
N TYR A 111 -17.34 12.70 -6.92
CA TYR A 111 -17.30 13.34 -8.24
C TYR A 111 -16.32 12.66 -9.20
N ASP A 112 -16.33 11.32 -9.20
CA ASP A 112 -15.44 10.49 -10.03
C ASP A 112 -13.94 10.71 -9.76
N ARG A 113 -13.56 11.16 -8.56
CA ARG A 113 -12.15 11.41 -8.21
C ARG A 113 -11.50 10.25 -7.46
N LEU A 114 -12.27 9.48 -6.70
CA LEU A 114 -11.77 8.38 -5.86
C LEU A 114 -12.25 7.03 -6.41
N PRO A 115 -11.42 6.29 -7.16
CA PRO A 115 -11.73 4.92 -7.57
C PRO A 115 -11.82 3.95 -6.39
N LEU A 116 -12.71 2.95 -6.49
CA LEU A 116 -12.82 1.90 -5.48
C LEU A 116 -11.53 1.12 -5.30
N TYR A 117 -10.77 0.90 -6.37
CA TYR A 117 -9.49 0.19 -6.27
C TYR A 117 -8.49 0.96 -5.38
N ILE A 118 -8.54 2.29 -5.31
CA ILE A 118 -7.71 3.08 -4.40
C ILE A 118 -8.12 2.83 -2.96
N VAL A 119 -9.42 2.82 -2.65
CA VAL A 119 -9.90 2.43 -1.30
C VAL A 119 -9.43 1.01 -0.94
N ALA A 120 -9.44 0.10 -1.92
CA ALA A 120 -9.08 -1.31 -1.72
C ALA A 120 -7.57 -1.58 -1.69
N ILE A 121 -6.72 -0.75 -2.29
CA ILE A 121 -5.27 -1.01 -2.38
C ILE A 121 -4.60 -1.00 -1.01
N TYR A 122 -5.04 -0.09 -0.13
CA TYR A 122 -4.55 0.02 1.23
C TYR A 122 -4.72 -1.28 2.02
N PRO A 123 -5.96 -1.82 2.22
CA PRO A 123 -6.11 -3.10 2.88
C PRO A 123 -5.48 -4.26 2.10
N ALA A 124 -5.53 -4.27 0.76
CA ALA A 124 -4.99 -5.37 -0.04
C ALA A 124 -3.48 -5.53 0.16
N ILE A 125 -2.69 -4.48 -0.10
CA ILE A 125 -1.23 -4.58 -0.09
C ILE A 125 -0.70 -4.49 1.35
N THR A 126 -1.25 -3.64 2.23
CA THR A 126 -0.77 -3.55 3.63
C THR A 126 -0.99 -4.87 4.38
N CYS A 127 -2.17 -5.50 4.25
CA CYS A 127 -2.40 -6.79 4.90
C CYS A 127 -1.59 -7.91 4.28
N LEU A 128 -1.38 -7.90 2.95
CA LEU A 128 -0.54 -8.89 2.29
C LEU A 128 0.93 -8.78 2.73
N ALA A 129 1.49 -7.57 2.75
CA ALA A 129 2.83 -7.32 3.25
C ALA A 129 2.96 -7.72 4.73
N TYR A 130 1.96 -7.38 5.55
CA TYR A 130 1.91 -7.82 6.95
C TYR A 130 1.92 -9.34 7.08
N ALA A 131 1.10 -10.05 6.29
CA ALA A 131 1.03 -11.51 6.31
C ALA A 131 2.34 -12.17 5.84
N ILE A 132 3.04 -11.60 4.84
CA ILE A 132 4.36 -12.07 4.39
C ILE A 132 5.37 -11.97 5.54
N VAL A 133 5.43 -10.83 6.23
CA VAL A 133 6.35 -10.65 7.36
C VAL A 133 5.92 -11.49 8.56
N GLN A 134 4.62 -11.59 8.84
CA GLN A 134 4.07 -12.41 9.92
C GLN A 134 4.50 -13.88 9.76
N ARG A 135 4.46 -14.40 8.53
CA ARG A 135 4.87 -15.76 8.20
C ARG A 135 6.34 -16.07 8.54
N THR A 136 7.22 -15.06 8.63
CA THR A 136 8.63 -15.26 9.00
C THR A 136 8.87 -15.31 10.52
N GLY A 137 7.84 -15.07 11.34
CA GLY A 137 7.95 -14.95 12.79
C GLY A 137 8.67 -13.67 13.27
N ILE A 138 9.01 -12.73 12.38
CA ILE A 138 9.64 -11.45 12.77
C ILE A 138 8.73 -10.64 13.69
N LEU A 139 7.41 -10.64 13.43
CA LEU A 139 6.45 -9.88 14.23
C LEU A 139 6.29 -10.41 15.66
N GLU A 140 6.70 -11.65 15.92
CA GLU A 140 6.69 -12.27 17.25
C GLU A 140 8.03 -12.08 17.97
N ARG A 141 9.14 -12.22 17.24
CA ARG A 141 10.50 -12.23 17.82
C ARG A 141 11.16 -10.86 17.93
N ARG A 142 10.69 -9.86 17.19
CA ARG A 142 11.29 -8.51 17.16
C ARG A 142 10.32 -7.49 17.73
N ASN A 143 10.87 -6.39 18.25
CA ASN A 143 10.08 -5.28 18.77
C ASN A 143 9.15 -4.66 17.68
N PRO A 144 8.12 -3.89 18.07
CA PRO A 144 7.17 -3.22 17.17
C PRO A 144 7.81 -2.47 16.01
N LEU A 145 8.84 -1.65 16.27
CA LEU A 145 9.53 -0.81 15.29
C LEU A 145 10.18 -1.64 14.18
N VAL A 146 10.95 -2.67 14.54
CA VAL A 146 11.64 -3.52 13.55
C VAL A 146 10.64 -4.25 12.67
N GLY A 147 9.56 -4.80 13.24
CA GLY A 147 8.55 -5.48 12.43
C GLY A 147 7.75 -4.52 11.54
N ALA A 148 7.47 -3.29 12.01
CA ALA A 148 6.86 -2.25 11.18
C ALA A 148 7.77 -1.85 10.01
N ALA A 149 9.08 -1.68 10.25
CA ALA A 149 10.06 -1.44 9.19
C ALA A 149 10.12 -2.58 8.17
N CYS A 150 10.08 -3.83 8.64
CA CYS A 150 10.04 -4.99 7.73
C CYS A 150 8.77 -4.99 6.87
N VAL A 151 7.60 -4.69 7.44
CA VAL A 151 6.35 -4.64 6.67
C VAL A 151 6.36 -3.47 5.70
N ALA A 152 6.88 -2.30 6.11
CA ALA A 152 7.03 -1.15 5.23
C ALA A 152 7.92 -1.45 4.03
N VAL A 153 9.08 -2.10 4.22
CA VAL A 153 9.97 -2.48 3.11
C VAL A 153 9.31 -3.50 2.17
N VAL A 154 8.59 -4.50 2.72
CA VAL A 154 7.84 -5.42 1.87
C VAL A 154 6.76 -4.68 1.11
N PHE A 155 5.91 -3.88 1.78
CA PHE A 155 4.87 -3.06 1.14
C PHE A 155 5.45 -2.19 0.03
N HIS A 156 6.52 -1.45 0.32
CA HIS A 156 7.22 -0.57 -0.62
C HIS A 156 7.62 -1.32 -1.89
N ALA A 157 8.18 -2.52 -1.77
CA ALA A 157 8.59 -3.31 -2.93
C ALA A 157 7.41 -3.65 -3.85
N GLY A 158 6.21 -3.89 -3.29
CA GLY A 158 5.02 -4.23 -4.09
C GLY A 158 4.34 -2.98 -4.62
N TYR A 159 4.24 -1.94 -3.79
CA TYR A 159 3.64 -0.67 -4.15
C TYR A 159 4.39 0.01 -5.30
N GLU A 160 5.73 0.01 -5.30
CA GLU A 160 6.51 0.60 -6.39
C GLU A 160 6.26 -0.05 -7.75
N VAL A 161 5.93 -1.36 -7.80
CA VAL A 161 5.53 -1.99 -9.07
C VAL A 161 4.26 -1.33 -9.61
N PHE A 162 3.30 -1.10 -8.74
CA PHE A 162 2.03 -0.45 -9.08
C PHE A 162 2.24 1.03 -9.43
N ASP A 163 3.00 1.77 -8.61
CA ASP A 163 3.14 3.22 -8.70
C ASP A 163 3.94 3.66 -9.93
N GLN A 164 4.93 2.85 -10.34
CA GLN A 164 5.76 3.11 -11.52
C GLN A 164 5.08 2.66 -12.82
N LEU A 165 4.17 1.68 -12.77
CA LEU A 165 3.42 1.25 -13.96
C LEU A 165 2.18 2.13 -14.22
N GLY A 166 1.57 2.68 -13.18
CA GLY A 166 0.28 3.36 -13.28
C GLY A 166 0.22 4.55 -14.24
N PRO A 167 1.18 5.49 -14.20
CA PRO A 167 1.21 6.61 -15.14
C PRO A 167 1.33 6.16 -16.60
N GLY A 168 2.23 5.24 -16.91
CA GLY A 168 2.41 4.64 -18.25
C GLY A 168 1.29 3.67 -18.67
N LEU A 169 0.35 3.35 -17.78
CA LEU A 169 -0.87 2.61 -18.11
C LEU A 169 -2.13 3.50 -18.03
N HIS A 170 -1.93 4.80 -17.83
CA HIS A 170 -2.99 5.79 -17.68
C HIS A 170 -4.02 5.43 -16.60
N TRP A 171 -3.57 4.83 -15.49
CA TRP A 171 -4.42 4.60 -14.32
C TRP A 171 -4.61 5.91 -13.54
N TRP A 172 -3.59 6.76 -13.52
CA TRP A 172 -3.64 8.14 -13.05
C TRP A 172 -2.52 8.94 -13.70
N VAL A 173 -2.54 10.26 -13.47
CA VAL A 173 -1.48 11.17 -13.87
C VAL A 173 -1.05 11.96 -12.64
N TRP A 174 0.26 11.99 -12.38
CA TRP A 174 0.86 12.88 -11.39
C TRP A 174 0.91 14.31 -11.94
N ASN A 175 0.55 15.29 -11.12
CA ASN A 175 0.67 16.70 -11.49
C ASN A 175 2.13 17.18 -11.34
N PRO A 176 2.86 17.48 -12.42
CA PRO A 176 4.26 17.90 -12.31
C PRO A 176 4.42 19.27 -11.65
N GLU A 177 3.37 20.09 -11.65
CA GLU A 177 3.38 21.43 -11.06
C GLU A 177 3.18 21.41 -9.53
N ALA A 178 2.76 20.28 -8.96
CA ALA A 178 2.56 20.15 -7.52
C ALA A 178 3.90 20.13 -6.77
N PRO A 179 4.15 21.04 -5.80
CA PRO A 179 5.40 21.06 -5.03
C PRO A 179 5.66 19.76 -4.26
N SER A 180 4.59 19.04 -3.91
CA SER A 180 4.66 17.76 -3.23
C SER A 180 5.17 16.63 -4.12
N ASN A 181 5.12 16.75 -5.44
CA ASN A 181 5.53 15.71 -6.38
C ASN A 181 7.02 15.75 -6.74
N MET A 182 7.74 16.78 -6.30
CA MET A 182 9.16 16.92 -6.60
C MET A 182 10.03 16.49 -5.41
N PRO A 183 11.10 15.70 -5.66
CA PRO A 183 11.59 15.22 -6.96
C PRO A 183 10.86 13.95 -7.48
N MET A 184 10.95 13.69 -8.78
CA MET A 184 10.48 12.45 -9.42
C MET A 184 11.54 11.34 -9.39
N ILE A 185 11.10 10.08 -9.33
CA ILE A 185 11.89 8.86 -9.52
C ILE A 185 11.20 7.95 -10.55
N GLY A 186 11.69 7.97 -11.79
CA GLY A 186 10.94 7.35 -12.89
C GLY A 186 9.65 8.12 -13.14
N ASP A 187 8.51 7.44 -13.10
CA ASP A 187 7.20 8.03 -13.38
C ASP A 187 6.44 8.47 -12.11
N ALA A 188 6.98 8.18 -10.93
CA ALA A 188 6.34 8.52 -9.65
C ALA A 188 7.19 9.50 -8.83
N PRO A 189 6.57 10.34 -7.98
CA PRO A 189 7.28 11.17 -7.00
C PRO A 189 8.09 10.34 -6.00
N LEU A 190 9.29 10.80 -5.63
CA LEU A 190 10.05 10.21 -4.51
C LEU A 190 9.31 10.38 -3.18
N THR A 191 8.55 11.46 -3.06
CA THR A 191 7.65 11.69 -1.93
C THR A 191 6.54 10.64 -1.87
N SER A 192 6.06 10.11 -3.00
CA SER A 192 5.10 8.99 -3.02
C SER A 192 5.71 7.74 -2.40
N ALA A 193 6.91 7.36 -2.87
CA ALA A 193 7.65 6.22 -2.36
C ALA A 193 7.92 6.31 -0.85
N VAL A 194 8.23 7.50 -0.33
CA VAL A 194 8.44 7.68 1.11
C VAL A 194 7.14 7.75 1.88
N ILE A 195 6.17 8.57 1.46
CA ILE A 195 4.98 8.87 2.26
C ILE A 195 3.98 7.71 2.18
N PHE A 196 3.61 7.30 0.97
CA PHE A 196 2.61 6.25 0.75
C PHE A 196 3.24 4.85 0.83
N ALA A 197 4.45 4.66 0.28
CA ALA A 197 5.06 3.33 0.21
C ALA A 197 5.90 2.93 1.44
N ALA A 198 6.39 3.89 2.25
CA ALA A 198 7.13 3.60 3.49
C ALA A 198 6.42 4.07 4.76
N ALA A 199 6.12 5.36 4.88
CA ALA A 199 5.62 5.97 6.11
C ALA A 199 4.22 5.46 6.50
N ALA A 200 3.30 5.38 5.54
CA ALA A 200 1.94 4.89 5.76
C ALA A 200 1.90 3.44 6.28
N PRO A 201 2.53 2.43 5.62
CA PRO A 201 2.55 1.07 6.13
C PRO A 201 3.38 0.96 7.42
N PHE A 202 4.48 1.71 7.57
CA PHE A 202 5.26 1.74 8.81
C PHE A 202 4.40 2.20 10.00
N GLY A 203 3.76 3.36 9.87
CA GLY A 203 2.91 3.97 10.91
C GLY A 203 1.73 3.08 11.25
N THR A 204 0.98 2.62 10.24
CA THR A 204 -0.20 1.78 10.44
C THR A 204 0.15 0.48 11.15
N VAL A 205 1.24 -0.18 10.75
CA VAL A 205 1.68 -1.44 11.35
C VAL A 205 2.25 -1.22 12.75
N LEU A 206 3.04 -0.16 12.96
CA LEU A 206 3.55 0.19 14.28
C LEU A 206 2.40 0.41 15.27
N LEU A 207 1.44 1.25 14.90
CA LEU A 207 0.25 1.55 15.70
C LEU A 207 -0.61 0.30 15.92
N THR A 208 -0.81 -0.52 14.89
CA THR A 208 -1.49 -1.83 15.02
C THR A 208 -0.77 -2.70 16.04
N ARG A 209 0.56 -2.78 16.00
CA ARG A 209 1.32 -3.60 16.95
C ARG A 209 1.27 -3.00 18.36
N LEU A 210 1.27 -1.69 18.52
CA LEU A 210 1.20 -1.05 19.84
C LEU A 210 -0.19 -1.17 20.46
N LEU A 211 -1.26 -1.05 19.66
CA LEU A 211 -2.63 -0.95 20.14
C LEU A 211 -3.39 -2.28 20.07
N LEU A 212 -3.09 -3.15 19.11
CA LEU A 212 -3.90 -4.34 18.83
C LEU A 212 -3.19 -5.68 19.10
N SER A 213 -1.88 -5.74 19.32
CA SER A 213 -1.16 -7.03 19.46
C SER A 213 -1.30 -7.75 20.82
N ARG A 214 -1.92 -7.14 21.84
CA ARG A 214 -1.96 -7.67 23.21
C ARG A 214 -3.37 -8.03 23.71
N GLY A 215 -3.75 -9.29 23.49
CA GLY A 215 -4.83 -9.97 24.20
C GLY A 215 -6.20 -9.90 23.54
N PRO A 216 -7.15 -10.75 24.02
CA PRO A 216 -8.53 -10.66 23.58
C PRO A 216 -9.14 -9.33 24.04
N TYR A 217 -9.78 -8.62 23.12
CA TYR A 217 -10.45 -7.36 23.44
C TYR A 217 -11.96 -7.56 23.46
N PRO A 218 -12.67 -6.91 24.41
CA PRO A 218 -14.08 -6.60 24.21
C PRO A 218 -14.28 -5.86 22.89
N ILE A 219 -15.41 -6.09 22.21
CA ILE A 219 -15.66 -5.54 20.87
C ILE A 219 -15.52 -4.00 20.81
N GLY A 220 -16.00 -3.28 21.84
CA GLY A 220 -15.86 -1.83 21.91
C GLY A 220 -14.42 -1.34 22.01
N ALA A 221 -13.56 -2.06 22.75
CA ALA A 221 -12.14 -1.75 22.83
C ALA A 221 -11.43 -2.03 21.50
N PHE A 222 -11.78 -3.14 20.83
CA PHE A 222 -11.27 -3.46 19.49
C PHE A 222 -11.62 -2.38 18.47
N VAL A 223 -12.89 -1.96 18.41
CA VAL A 223 -13.36 -0.92 17.48
C VAL A 223 -12.64 0.40 17.73
N ARG A 224 -12.58 0.88 18.98
CA ARG A 224 -11.91 2.14 19.32
C ARG A 224 -10.42 2.13 18.98
N ARG A 225 -9.72 1.03 19.27
CA ARG A 225 -8.29 0.91 18.98
C ARG A 225 -8.02 0.82 17.49
N THR A 226 -8.86 0.11 16.74
CA THR A 226 -8.80 0.04 15.27
C THR A 226 -9.02 1.43 14.65
N ALA A 227 -10.04 2.16 15.09
CA ALA A 227 -10.27 3.53 14.67
C ALA A 227 -9.08 4.44 15.02
N ALA A 228 -8.53 4.31 16.23
CA ALA A 228 -7.35 5.07 16.64
C ALA A 228 -6.13 4.79 15.75
N VAL A 229 -5.89 3.54 15.33
CA VAL A 229 -4.83 3.23 14.36
C VAL A 229 -5.06 4.03 13.06
N GLY A 230 -6.25 3.92 12.45
CA GLY A 230 -6.54 4.61 11.19
C GLY A 230 -6.45 6.14 11.30
N ILE A 231 -6.93 6.73 12.40
CA ILE A 231 -6.88 8.17 12.65
C ILE A 231 -5.44 8.67 12.91
N LEU A 232 -4.64 7.88 13.61
CA LEU A 232 -3.26 8.27 13.95
C LEU A 232 -2.25 7.96 12.81
N THR A 233 -2.61 7.16 11.81
CA THR A 233 -1.72 6.86 10.67
C THR A 233 -1.29 8.13 9.91
N PRO A 234 -2.18 9.05 9.49
CA PRO A 234 -1.75 10.30 8.84
C PRO A 234 -0.80 11.14 9.71
N LEU A 235 -1.01 11.16 11.04
CA LEU A 235 -0.09 11.82 11.96
C LEU A 235 1.28 11.14 11.99
N ALA A 236 1.31 9.80 12.00
CA ALA A 236 2.56 9.04 11.91
C ALA A 236 3.28 9.31 10.58
N MET A 237 2.56 9.47 9.47
CA MET A 237 3.13 9.86 8.18
C MET A 237 3.75 11.26 8.24
N MET A 238 3.04 12.25 8.79
CA MET A 238 3.59 13.61 8.96
C MET A 238 4.85 13.63 9.81
N ILE A 239 4.88 12.88 10.91
CA ILE A 239 6.07 12.76 11.77
C ILE A 239 7.22 12.10 11.01
N PHE A 240 6.93 11.05 10.23
CA PHE A 240 7.93 10.37 9.43
C PHE A 240 8.54 11.31 8.38
N SER A 241 7.74 12.19 7.77
CA SER A 241 8.20 13.12 6.72
C SER A 241 8.77 14.43 7.25
N ALA A 242 8.62 14.73 8.54
CA ALA A 242 9.12 15.96 9.16
C ALA A 242 10.62 16.23 8.93
N PRO A 243 11.53 15.22 8.94
CA PRO A 243 12.96 15.46 8.69
C PRO A 243 13.25 16.08 7.33
N ALA A 244 12.40 15.85 6.32
CA ALA A 244 12.59 16.35 4.96
C ALA A 244 12.09 17.79 4.76
N ALA A 245 11.24 18.29 5.67
CA ALA A 245 10.58 19.59 5.58
C ALA A 245 11.52 20.82 5.50
N PRO A 246 12.62 20.93 6.27
CA PRO A 246 13.44 22.15 6.28
C PRO A 246 14.37 22.29 5.07
N PHE A 247 14.41 21.30 4.17
CA PHE A 247 15.36 21.26 3.06
C PHE A 247 14.73 21.63 1.72
N GLY A 248 15.48 22.35 0.89
CA GLY A 248 15.18 22.54 -0.53
C GLY A 248 15.29 21.22 -1.32
N PRO A 249 14.95 21.20 -2.63
CA PRO A 249 14.76 19.98 -3.41
C PRO A 249 15.90 18.96 -3.29
N ALA A 250 17.15 19.37 -3.46
CA ALA A 250 18.31 18.47 -3.39
C ALA A 250 18.50 17.87 -1.97
N GLY A 251 18.40 18.69 -0.93
CA GLY A 251 18.51 18.22 0.45
C GLY A 251 17.34 17.30 0.83
N ARG A 252 16.13 17.62 0.38
CA ARG A 252 14.94 16.78 0.53
C ARG A 252 15.17 15.41 -0.08
N SER A 253 15.69 15.32 -1.31
CA SER A 253 16.04 14.04 -1.95
C SER A 253 16.98 13.19 -1.09
N VAL A 254 18.03 13.80 -0.52
CA VAL A 254 19.01 13.09 0.32
C VAL A 254 18.34 12.52 1.56
N VAL A 255 17.49 13.30 2.24
CA VAL A 255 16.76 12.84 3.42
C VAL A 255 15.82 11.69 3.08
N LEU A 256 15.00 11.83 2.05
CA LEU A 256 14.04 10.82 1.61
C LEU A 256 14.74 9.48 1.26
N TRP A 257 15.85 9.53 0.51
CA TRP A 257 16.65 8.33 0.23
C TRP A 257 17.29 7.71 1.48
N THR A 258 17.71 8.55 2.43
CA THR A 258 18.29 8.09 3.70
C THR A 258 17.23 7.35 4.53
N GLU A 259 16.01 7.86 4.60
CA GLU A 259 14.89 7.22 5.29
C GLU A 259 14.60 5.83 4.71
N LEU A 260 14.52 5.72 3.38
CA LEU A 260 14.35 4.43 2.70
C LEU A 260 15.52 3.47 2.96
N ALA A 261 16.76 3.97 2.90
CA ALA A 261 17.95 3.18 3.16
C ALA A 261 17.99 2.64 4.60
N VAL A 262 17.62 3.45 5.59
CA VAL A 262 17.54 3.03 7.00
C VAL A 262 16.51 1.91 7.16
N LEU A 263 15.31 2.06 6.58
CA LEU A 263 14.29 1.01 6.62
C LEU A 263 14.79 -0.29 5.97
N ALA A 264 15.43 -0.18 4.80
CA ALA A 264 15.98 -1.33 4.08
C ALA A 264 17.05 -2.06 4.91
N VAL A 265 17.99 -1.34 5.52
CA VAL A 265 19.04 -1.93 6.39
C VAL A 265 18.42 -2.65 7.59
N VAL A 266 17.44 -2.04 8.26
CA VAL A 266 16.72 -2.67 9.36
C VAL A 266 16.03 -3.96 8.90
N ALA A 267 15.29 -3.92 7.79
CA ALA A 267 14.60 -5.08 7.26
C ALA A 267 15.57 -6.21 6.89
N VAL A 268 16.61 -5.92 6.10
CA VAL A 268 17.63 -6.91 5.69
C VAL A 268 18.28 -7.57 6.90
N SER A 269 18.56 -6.81 7.96
CA SER A 269 19.13 -7.37 9.19
C SER A 269 18.17 -8.33 9.92
N ALA A 270 16.86 -8.06 9.87
CA ALA A 270 15.83 -8.84 10.54
C ALA A 270 15.49 -10.14 9.80
N PHE A 271 15.49 -10.14 8.47
CA PHE A 271 15.17 -11.31 7.63
C PHE A 271 16.25 -12.41 7.64
N ARG A 272 17.38 -12.23 8.32
CA ARG A 272 18.50 -13.21 8.35
C ARG A 272 18.19 -14.56 9.03
N ARG A 273 17.09 -14.68 9.76
CA ARG A 273 16.70 -15.92 10.48
C ARG A 273 15.19 -16.14 10.44
N PRO A 274 14.59 -16.45 9.28
CA PRO A 274 13.15 -16.69 9.21
C PRO A 274 12.80 -18.01 9.91
N SER A 275 11.72 -17.99 10.69
CA SER A 275 11.05 -19.19 11.22
C SER A 275 9.71 -19.26 10.52
N GLY A 276 9.52 -20.20 9.60
CA GLY A 276 8.40 -20.19 8.67
C GLY A 276 7.11 -20.73 9.29
N GLY A 277 6.01 -20.00 9.11
CA GLY A 277 4.65 -20.48 9.38
C GLY A 277 4.03 -21.28 8.23
N GLY A 278 2.95 -22.02 8.51
CA GLY A 278 2.27 -22.88 7.52
C GLY A 278 1.27 -22.17 6.57
N ASP A 279 1.06 -20.86 6.69
CA ASP A 279 -0.04 -20.17 6.00
C ASP A 279 0.23 -19.87 4.52
N ARG A 280 -0.53 -20.49 3.61
CA ARG A 280 -0.32 -20.36 2.15
C ARG A 280 -0.84 -19.04 1.58
N TYR A 281 -1.72 -18.32 2.26
CA TYR A 281 -2.32 -17.08 1.77
C TYR A 281 -1.27 -16.07 1.24
N PRO A 282 -0.27 -15.64 2.04
CA PRO A 282 0.70 -14.63 1.58
C PRO A 282 1.51 -15.06 0.36
N LEU A 283 1.79 -16.36 0.21
CA LEU A 283 2.54 -16.88 -0.94
C LEU A 283 1.70 -16.87 -2.21
N ILE A 284 0.45 -17.35 -2.13
CA ILE A 284 -0.45 -17.42 -3.29
C ILE A 284 -0.85 -16.01 -3.71
N ALA A 285 -1.33 -15.19 -2.78
CA ALA A 285 -1.75 -13.82 -3.07
C ALA A 285 -0.58 -12.96 -3.59
N GLY A 286 0.61 -13.10 -3.00
CA GLY A 286 1.81 -12.41 -3.48
C GLY A 286 2.26 -12.84 -4.88
N ALA A 287 2.18 -14.14 -5.20
CA ALA A 287 2.50 -14.64 -6.53
C ALA A 287 1.46 -14.19 -7.59
N VAL A 288 0.17 -14.23 -7.24
CA VAL A 288 -0.91 -13.73 -8.12
C VAL A 288 -0.72 -12.24 -8.40
N TYR A 289 -0.42 -11.43 -7.38
CA TYR A 289 -0.12 -10.01 -7.54
C TYR A 289 1.01 -9.78 -8.55
N LEU A 290 2.16 -10.45 -8.37
CA LEU A 290 3.30 -10.31 -9.28
C LEU A 290 2.97 -10.80 -10.70
N ALA A 291 2.24 -11.91 -10.84
CA ALA A 291 1.88 -12.45 -12.15
C ALA A 291 0.95 -11.50 -12.91
N VAL A 292 -0.06 -10.92 -12.25
CA VAL A 292 -0.96 -9.96 -12.88
C VAL A 292 -0.25 -8.64 -13.17
N MET A 293 0.61 -8.14 -12.28
CA MET A 293 1.40 -6.94 -12.56
C MET A 293 2.38 -7.15 -13.73
N ALA A 294 2.99 -8.33 -13.85
CA ALA A 294 3.81 -8.68 -14.99
C ALA A 294 3.00 -8.77 -16.30
N LEU A 295 1.75 -9.22 -16.25
CA LEU A 295 0.85 -9.17 -17.40
C LEU A 295 0.51 -7.72 -17.78
N LEU A 296 0.13 -6.89 -16.80
CA LEU A 296 -0.22 -5.47 -17.02
C LEU A 296 0.97 -4.68 -17.57
N TRP A 297 2.19 -4.99 -17.13
CA TRP A 297 3.43 -4.46 -17.68
C TRP A 297 3.47 -4.60 -19.20
N THR A 298 3.05 -5.73 -19.77
CA THR A 298 3.13 -5.95 -21.22
C THR A 298 2.33 -4.95 -22.07
N ALA A 299 1.39 -4.22 -21.47
CA ALA A 299 0.65 -3.13 -22.12
C ALA A 299 1.23 -1.73 -21.81
N GLY A 300 2.17 -1.62 -20.89
CA GLY A 300 2.70 -0.34 -20.41
C GLY A 300 3.70 0.28 -21.37
N ASN A 301 3.63 1.61 -21.51
CA ASN A 301 4.61 2.42 -22.22
C ASN A 301 5.42 3.31 -21.25
N ALA A 302 5.89 2.72 -20.15
CA ALA A 302 6.68 3.45 -19.15
C ALA A 302 8.14 3.66 -19.61
N PRO A 303 8.79 4.77 -19.23
CA PRO A 303 10.19 5.03 -19.56
C PRO A 303 11.13 4.01 -18.88
N PRO A 304 12.35 3.82 -19.41
CA PRO A 304 13.28 2.82 -18.88
C PRO A 304 13.56 2.93 -17.38
N ALA A 305 13.57 4.16 -16.84
CA ALA A 305 13.76 4.38 -15.41
C ALA A 305 12.62 3.79 -14.57
N ALA A 306 11.36 4.08 -14.92
CA ALA A 306 10.19 3.52 -14.25
C ALA A 306 10.18 1.98 -14.31
N MET A 307 10.57 1.42 -15.47
CA MET A 307 10.70 -0.02 -15.65
C MET A 307 11.77 -0.65 -14.75
N ILE A 308 12.91 0.02 -14.55
CA ILE A 308 13.95 -0.44 -13.63
C ILE A 308 13.44 -0.44 -12.19
N TYR A 309 12.73 0.61 -11.77
CA TYR A 309 12.15 0.68 -10.43
C TYR A 309 11.07 -0.39 -10.20
N ALA A 310 10.18 -0.60 -11.17
CA ALA A 310 9.18 -1.68 -11.12
C ALA A 310 9.85 -3.06 -11.05
N ALA A 311 10.90 -3.32 -11.84
CA ALA A 311 11.67 -4.57 -11.76
C ALA A 311 12.33 -4.76 -10.38
N ALA A 312 12.92 -3.70 -9.83
CA ALA A 312 13.55 -3.73 -8.52
C ALA A 312 12.53 -4.02 -7.40
N GLY A 313 11.35 -3.40 -7.46
CA GLY A 313 10.22 -3.69 -6.57
C GLY A 313 9.77 -5.15 -6.68
N ALA A 314 9.55 -5.64 -7.90
CA ALA A 314 9.16 -7.03 -8.14
C ALA A 314 10.21 -8.04 -7.63
N LEU A 315 11.50 -7.74 -7.80
CA LEU A 315 12.59 -8.54 -7.26
C LEU A 315 12.59 -8.54 -5.73
N GLY A 316 12.46 -7.37 -5.09
CA GLY A 316 12.38 -7.23 -3.64
C GLY A 316 11.19 -8.02 -3.05
N TRP A 317 10.03 -7.95 -3.70
CA TRP A 317 8.84 -8.71 -3.32
C TRP A 317 9.05 -10.22 -3.49
N THR A 318 9.66 -10.64 -4.61
CA THR A 318 10.00 -12.05 -4.86
C THR A 318 10.95 -12.59 -3.79
N ILE A 319 11.98 -11.83 -3.42
CA ILE A 319 12.90 -12.18 -2.34
C ILE A 319 12.13 -12.35 -1.02
N ALA A 320 11.22 -11.43 -0.69
CA ALA A 320 10.40 -11.55 0.52
C ALA A 320 9.54 -12.82 0.53
N LEU A 321 8.92 -13.17 -0.61
CA LEU A 321 8.16 -14.41 -0.76
C LEU A 321 9.06 -15.64 -0.58
N VAL A 322 10.21 -15.69 -1.25
CA VAL A 322 11.17 -16.80 -1.15
C VAL A 322 11.65 -16.99 0.28
N VAL A 323 12.09 -15.91 0.94
CA VAL A 323 12.55 -15.94 2.34
C VAL A 323 11.44 -16.42 3.27
N SER A 324 10.19 -16.00 3.04
CA SER A 324 9.03 -16.47 3.82
C SER A 324 8.66 -17.93 3.56
N SER A 325 9.12 -18.53 2.47
CA SER A 325 8.83 -19.92 2.09
C SER A 325 9.83 -20.96 2.65
N ALA A 326 11.06 -20.51 2.98
CA ALA A 326 12.25 -21.35 3.13
C ALA A 326 12.22 -22.39 4.27
N ASP A 327 11.33 -22.27 5.26
CA ASP A 327 11.33 -23.15 6.44
C ASP A 327 10.24 -24.25 6.40
N SER A 328 9.29 -24.17 5.46
CA SER A 328 8.23 -25.19 5.29
C SER A 328 8.77 -26.58 4.98
N ARG A 329 10.03 -26.67 4.51
CA ARG A 329 10.68 -27.92 4.11
C ARG A 329 11.44 -28.59 5.25
N ARG A 330 12.01 -27.84 6.21
CA ARG A 330 12.78 -28.42 7.34
C ARG A 330 11.91 -29.21 8.32
N MET A 331 10.65 -28.79 8.54
CA MET A 331 9.73 -29.54 9.40
C MET A 331 9.19 -30.83 8.76
N ARG A 332 9.19 -30.96 7.42
CA ARG A 332 8.72 -32.18 6.74
C ARG A 332 9.77 -33.31 6.68
N THR A 333 11.05 -33.00 6.85
CA THR A 333 12.14 -33.98 6.80
C THR A 333 12.58 -34.47 8.18
N GLY A 334 11.97 -33.97 9.26
CA GLY A 334 12.27 -34.33 10.64
C GLY A 334 11.37 -35.42 11.24
N SER A 335 10.89 -36.38 10.43
CA SER A 335 10.25 -37.58 10.98
C SER A 335 11.30 -38.41 11.72
N HIS A 336 11.25 -38.38 13.04
CA HIS A 336 12.01 -39.28 13.90
C HIS A 336 11.74 -40.75 13.51
N PRO A 337 12.75 -41.63 13.49
CA PRO A 337 12.52 -43.05 13.43
C PRO A 337 11.78 -43.46 14.70
N VAL A 338 10.64 -44.12 14.52
CA VAL A 338 9.94 -44.82 15.60
C VAL A 338 10.89 -45.91 16.10
N THR A 339 11.52 -45.68 17.25
CA THR A 339 12.13 -46.75 18.02
C THR A 339 10.99 -47.55 18.64
N SER A 340 10.66 -48.66 18.01
CA SER A 340 9.87 -49.75 18.58
C SER A 340 10.66 -50.39 19.73
N CYS A 341 10.13 -50.29 20.94
CA CYS A 341 10.40 -51.21 22.04
C CYS A 341 9.42 -52.38 21.95
#